data_AF-A0A391NTI5-F1
#
_entry.id   AF-A0A391NTI5-F1
#
_cell.length_a   1.000
_cell.length_b   1.000
_cell.length_c   1.000
_cell.angle_alpha   90.00
_cell.angle_beta   90.00
_cell.angle_gamma   90.00
#
_symmetry.space_group_name_H-M   'P 1'
#
loop_
_entity.id
_entity.type
_entity.pdbx_description
1 polymer ?
#
loop_
_entity_poly.entity_id
_entity_poly.type
_entity_poly.pdbx_seq_one_letter_code
_entity_poly.pdbx_strand_id
1 'polypeptide(L)'
;LPTEACPPLLSALTSEHTALHTAYQGVRALDFDPAESVAVLRRGVALLDSINKIHIIPLPSDHSSLSLKGKRKYFQVKQYNALVEELYTIAGKIIDCQPSIEQCMCGLGE
;
A
#
# COMPACT_ATOMS: atom_id res chain seq x y z
N LEU A 1 5.73 -19.25 -17.96
CA LEU A 1 5.48 -18.43 -16.75
C LEU A 1 6.70 -17.55 -16.56
N PRO A 2 6.59 -16.23 -16.68
CA PRO A 2 7.75 -15.36 -16.58
C PRO A 2 8.32 -15.46 -15.16
N THR A 3 9.63 -15.66 -15.09
CA THR A 3 10.39 -16.01 -13.88
C THR A 3 11.24 -14.84 -13.39
N GLU A 4 10.91 -13.61 -13.77
CA GLU A 4 11.82 -12.48 -13.63
C GLU A 4 11.31 -11.45 -12.62
N ALA A 5 12.21 -11.12 -11.70
CA ALA A 5 12.22 -9.92 -10.84
C ALA A 5 11.37 -9.88 -9.56
N CYS A 6 11.23 -11.00 -8.83
CA CYS A 6 10.70 -10.98 -7.46
C CYS A 6 11.57 -10.13 -6.46
N PRO A 7 12.92 -10.18 -6.50
CA PRO A 7 13.76 -9.38 -5.59
C PRO A 7 13.74 -7.85 -5.84
N PRO A 8 13.77 -7.34 -7.08
CA PRO A 8 13.60 -5.92 -7.36
C PRO A 8 12.23 -5.37 -6.94
N LEU A 9 11.17 -6.16 -7.12
CA LEU A 9 9.82 -5.83 -6.65
C LEU A 9 9.77 -5.73 -5.12
N LEU A 10 10.40 -6.67 -4.41
CA LEU A 10 10.48 -6.66 -2.95
C LEU A 10 11.28 -5.45 -2.43
N SER A 11 12.37 -5.10 -3.12
CA SER A 11 13.20 -3.93 -2.82
C SER A 11 12.43 -2.63 -3.00
N ALA A 12 11.72 -2.50 -4.12
CA ALA A 12 10.85 -1.35 -4.38
C ALA A 12 9.76 -1.23 -3.29
N LEU A 13 9.11 -2.34 -2.94
CA LEU A 13 8.07 -2.35 -1.90
C LEU A 13 8.62 -1.97 -0.51
N THR A 14 9.84 -2.40 -0.19
CA THR A 14 10.50 -2.08 1.09
C THR A 14 10.87 -0.60 1.15
N SER A 15 11.29 -0.02 0.02
CA SER A 15 11.55 1.41 -0.12
C SER A 15 10.27 2.22 0.10
N GLU A 16 9.18 1.83 -0.55
CA GLU A 16 7.87 2.48 -0.40
C GLU A 16 7.34 2.37 1.02
N HIS A 17 7.44 1.19 1.64
CA HIS A 17 7.02 0.98 3.03
C HIS A 17 7.83 1.87 4.01
N THR A 18 9.14 1.96 3.81
CA THR A 18 10.01 2.79 4.64
C THR A 18 9.70 4.28 4.47
N ALA A 19 9.43 4.72 3.24
CA ALA A 19 9.00 6.08 2.96
C ALA A 19 7.65 6.39 3.62
N LEU A 20 6.68 5.47 3.54
CA LEU A 20 5.35 5.63 4.15
C LEU A 20 5.42 5.68 5.68
N HIS A 21 6.21 4.80 6.28
CA HIS A 21 6.38 4.76 7.72
C HIS A 21 7.12 6.02 8.23
N THR A 22 8.11 6.51 7.48
CA THR A 22 8.82 7.75 7.80
C THR A 22 7.90 8.97 7.68
N ALA A 23 7.08 9.03 6.64
CA ALA A 23 6.07 10.07 6.48
C ALA A 23 5.04 10.05 7.63
N TYR A 24 4.59 8.86 8.03
CA TYR A 24 3.66 8.70 9.16
C TYR A 24 4.26 9.14 10.49
N GLN A 25 5.52 8.79 10.77
CA GLN A 25 6.21 9.26 11.97
C GLN A 25 6.46 10.77 11.94
N GLY A 26 6.75 11.35 10.77
CA GLY A 26 6.83 12.81 10.58
C GLY A 26 5.50 13.51 10.88
N VAL A 27 4.39 13.00 10.33
CA VAL A 27 3.03 13.47 10.62
C VAL A 27 2.70 13.34 12.11
N ARG A 28 3.22 12.32 12.80
CA ARG A 28 2.99 12.11 14.24
C ARG A 28 3.90 12.98 15.13
N ALA A 29 5.03 13.45 14.61
CA ALA A 29 6.05 14.19 15.37
C ALA A 29 6.00 15.71 15.15
N LEU A 30 5.32 16.17 14.10
CA LEU A 30 5.20 17.59 13.77
C LEU A 30 4.00 18.24 14.47
N ASP A 31 4.30 19.26 15.25
CA ASP A 31 3.38 20.34 15.60
C ASP A 31 2.78 20.86 14.29
N PHE A 32 1.45 20.78 14.17
CA PHE A 32 0.66 20.89 12.94
C PHE A 32 1.23 21.86 11.89
N ASP A 33 1.87 21.32 10.83
CA ASP A 33 1.99 22.01 9.54
C ASP A 33 0.92 21.44 8.57
N PRO A 34 -0.18 22.18 8.36
CA PRO A 34 -1.26 21.77 7.48
C PRO A 34 -0.82 21.59 6.02
N ALA A 35 0.21 22.32 5.57
CA ALA A 35 0.65 22.29 4.17
C ALA A 35 1.38 20.99 3.82
N GLU A 36 2.27 20.51 4.69
CA GLU A 36 2.91 19.19 4.53
C GLU A 36 1.90 18.05 4.64
N SER A 37 0.95 18.16 5.59
CA SER A 37 -0.11 17.18 5.78
C SER A 37 -1.00 17.05 4.53
N VAL A 38 -1.40 18.16 3.92
CA VAL A 38 -2.19 18.17 2.67
C VAL A 38 -1.37 17.60 1.49
N ALA A 39 -0.07 17.88 1.39
CA ALA A 39 0.78 17.33 0.34
C ALA A 39 0.92 15.80 0.43
N VAL A 40 1.07 15.27 1.66
CA VAL A 40 1.12 13.82 1.92
C VAL A 40 -0.23 13.16 1.58
N LEU A 41 -1.35 13.80 1.94
CA LEU A 41 -2.68 13.27 1.66
C LEU A 41 -3.02 13.29 0.16
N ARG A 42 -2.62 14.34 -0.59
CA ARG A 42 -2.72 14.37 -2.06
C ARG A 42 -1.92 13.25 -2.73
N ARG A 43 -0.71 12.96 -2.23
CA ARG A 43 0.07 11.81 -2.70
C ARG A 43 -0.63 10.48 -2.39
N GLY A 44 -1.24 10.37 -1.20
CA GLY A 44 -2.07 9.22 -0.82
C GLY A 44 -3.23 8.99 -1.79
N VAL A 45 -3.98 10.03 -2.13
CA VAL A 45 -5.09 9.97 -3.10
C VAL A 45 -4.59 9.56 -4.49
N ALA A 46 -3.48 10.13 -4.97
CA ALA A 46 -2.89 9.75 -6.26
C ALA A 46 -2.43 8.27 -6.32
N LEU A 47 -2.09 7.68 -5.17
CA LEU A 47 -1.71 6.27 -5.06
C LEU A 47 -2.92 5.32 -5.04
N LEU A 48 -4.13 5.80 -4.72
CA LEU A 48 -5.34 4.97 -4.74
C LEU A 48 -5.62 4.39 -6.14
N ASP A 49 -5.38 5.16 -7.20
CA ASP A 49 -5.52 4.69 -8.58
C ASP A 49 -4.54 3.57 -8.94
N SER A 50 -3.35 3.58 -8.32
CA SER A 50 -2.35 2.53 -8.48
C SER A 50 -2.73 1.28 -7.70
N ILE A 51 -3.25 1.43 -6.47
CA ILE A 51 -3.72 0.33 -5.63
C ILE A 51 -4.93 -0.37 -6.27
N ASN A 52 -5.81 0.37 -6.94
CA ASN A 52 -7.00 -0.18 -7.59
C ASN A 52 -6.67 -1.17 -8.73
N LYS A 53 -5.46 -1.10 -9.29
CA LYS A 53 -4.97 -2.03 -10.33
C LYS A 53 -4.33 -3.29 -9.76
N ILE A 54 -4.12 -3.34 -8.45
CA ILE A 54 -3.54 -4.49 -7.75
C ILE A 54 -4.68 -5.44 -7.37
N HIS A 55 -4.47 -6.74 -7.57
CA HIS A 55 -5.45 -7.77 -7.28
C HIS A 55 -4.83 -8.92 -6.49
N ILE A 56 -5.64 -9.52 -5.60
CA ILE A 56 -5.29 -10.77 -4.92
C ILE A 56 -5.18 -11.89 -5.95
N ILE A 57 -4.13 -12.70 -5.85
CA ILE A 57 -3.93 -13.88 -6.70
C ILE A 57 -4.61 -15.07 -6.02
N PRO A 58 -5.58 -15.75 -6.66
CA PRO A 58 -6.24 -16.91 -6.07
C PRO A 58 -5.24 -18.02 -5.74
N LEU A 59 -5.37 -18.56 -4.52
CA LEU A 59 -4.61 -19.72 -4.06
C LEU A 59 -5.55 -20.91 -3.86
N PRO A 60 -5.06 -22.15 -4.09
CA PRO A 60 -5.79 -23.34 -3.67
C PRO A 60 -5.97 -23.35 -2.14
N SER A 61 -7.03 -23.99 -1.64
CA SER A 61 -7.33 -24.04 -0.19
C SER A 61 -6.30 -24.81 0.63
N ASP A 62 -5.53 -25.69 -0.02
CA ASP A 62 -4.47 -26.48 0.60
C ASP A 62 -3.25 -26.57 -0.34
N HIS A 63 -2.07 -26.69 0.25
CA HIS A 63 -0.79 -26.85 -0.44
C HIS A 63 -0.19 -28.26 -0.27
N SER A 64 -0.83 -29.15 0.48
CA SER A 64 -0.27 -30.46 0.85
C SER A 64 0.05 -31.35 -0.35
N SER A 65 -0.80 -31.31 -1.38
CA SER A 65 -0.67 -32.03 -2.65
C SER A 65 0.34 -31.42 -3.63
N LEU A 66 0.90 -30.24 -3.33
CA LEU A 66 1.84 -29.56 -4.21
C LEU A 66 3.26 -30.15 -4.08
N SER A 67 3.99 -30.18 -5.20
CA SER A 67 5.43 -30.45 -5.18
C SER A 67 6.19 -29.39 -4.36
N LEU A 68 7.44 -29.64 -3.97
CA LEU A 68 8.26 -28.65 -3.24
C LEU A 68 8.34 -27.29 -3.95
N LYS A 69 8.48 -27.31 -5.29
CA LYS A 69 8.46 -26.10 -6.12
C LYS A 69 7.09 -25.41 -6.09
N GLY A 70 6.00 -26.19 -6.07
CA GLY A 70 4.64 -25.69 -5.93
C GLY A 70 4.39 -25.06 -4.55
N LYS A 71 4.79 -25.72 -3.47
CA LYS A 71 4.71 -25.20 -2.09
C LYS A 71 5.46 -23.89 -1.94
N ARG A 72 6.68 -23.80 -2.47
CA ARG A 72 7.45 -22.53 -2.46
C ARG A 72 6.67 -21.40 -3.13
N LYS A 73 6.12 -21.63 -4.33
CA LYS A 73 5.31 -20.62 -5.04
C LYS A 73 4.04 -20.26 -4.28
N TYR A 74 3.37 -21.25 -3.69
CA TYR A 74 2.19 -21.04 -2.85
C TYR A 74 2.48 -20.05 -1.72
N PHE A 75 3.56 -20.26 -0.96
CA PHE A 75 3.90 -19.36 0.15
C PHE A 75 4.34 -17.97 -0.31
N GLN A 76 4.99 -17.86 -1.47
CA GLN A 76 5.33 -16.55 -2.06
C GLN A 76 4.06 -15.76 -2.43
N VAL A 77 3.10 -16.41 -3.07
CA VAL A 77 1.83 -15.77 -3.41
C VAL A 77 1.01 -15.46 -2.16
N LYS A 78 1.05 -16.31 -1.14
CA LYS A 78 0.39 -16.05 0.15
C LYS A 78 0.94 -14.79 0.81
N GLN A 79 2.26 -14.62 0.81
CA GLN A 79 2.91 -13.42 1.33
C GLN A 79 2.55 -12.18 0.51
N TYR A 80 2.51 -12.30 -0.82
CA TYR A 80 2.07 -11.21 -1.69
C TYR A 80 0.63 -10.78 -1.37
N ASN A 81 -0.31 -11.72 -1.26
CA ASN A 81 -1.70 -11.43 -0.96
C ASN A 81 -1.87 -10.73 0.40
N ALA A 82 -1.10 -11.14 1.42
CA ALA A 82 -1.11 -10.46 2.72
C ALA A 82 -0.71 -8.98 2.60
N LEU A 83 0.31 -8.67 1.78
CA LEU A 83 0.71 -7.29 1.51
C LEU A 83 -0.35 -6.51 0.73
N VAL A 84 -1.07 -7.16 -0.19
CA VAL A 84 -2.21 -6.54 -0.90
C VAL A 84 -3.35 -6.22 0.08
N GLU A 85 -3.64 -7.10 1.03
CA GLU A 85 -4.64 -6.86 2.08
C GLU A 85 -4.26 -5.69 3.00
N GLU A 86 -2.98 -5.57 3.36
CA GLU A 86 -2.45 -4.42 4.10
C GLU A 86 -2.60 -3.11 3.30
N LEU A 87 -2.28 -3.15 2.01
CA LEU A 87 -2.46 -1.99 1.11
C LEU A 87 -3.92 -1.54 1.04
N TYR A 88 -4.88 -2.47 0.93
CA TYR A 88 -6.30 -2.14 0.97
C TYR A 88 -6.72 -1.57 2.32
N THR A 89 -6.17 -2.07 3.42
CA THR A 89 -6.44 -1.54 4.76
C THR A 89 -5.98 -0.09 4.90
N ILE A 90 -4.80 0.24 4.37
CA ILE A 90 -4.27 1.61 4.38
C ILE A 90 -5.09 2.50 3.44
N ALA A 91 -5.39 2.02 2.23
CA ALA A 91 -6.21 2.75 1.25
C ALA A 91 -7.59 3.10 1.83
N GLY A 92 -8.23 2.18 2.54
CA GLY A 92 -9.51 2.42 3.22
C GLY A 92 -9.44 3.61 4.18
N LYS A 93 -8.40 3.70 5.00
CA LYS A 93 -8.20 4.83 5.93
C LYS A 93 -8.03 6.17 5.20
N ILE A 94 -7.37 6.16 4.03
CA ILE A 94 -7.20 7.38 3.22
C ILE A 94 -8.55 7.78 2.60
N ILE A 95 -9.32 6.81 2.08
CA ILE A 95 -10.67 7.03 1.55
C ILE A 95 -11.58 7.63 2.63
N ASP A 96 -11.55 7.08 3.85
CA ASP A 96 -12.36 7.58 4.97
C ASP A 96 -11.99 9.03 5.34
N CYS A 97 -10.71 9.41 5.19
CA CYS A 97 -10.23 10.77 5.41
C CYS A 97 -10.44 11.72 4.22
N GLN A 98 -10.84 11.22 3.04
CA GLN A 98 -10.96 12.00 1.81
C GLN A 98 -11.89 13.22 1.94
N PRO A 99 -13.09 13.13 2.57
CA PRO A 99 -13.95 14.30 2.74
C PRO A 99 -13.32 15.39 3.60
N SER A 100 -12.59 15.02 4.66
CA SER A 100 -11.88 15.98 5.52
C SER A 100 -10.71 16.64 4.80
N ILE A 101 -10.02 15.90 3.92
CA ILE A 101 -8.97 16.45 3.05
C ILE A 101 -9.59 17.49 2.10
N GLU A 102 -10.66 17.12 1.40
CA GLU A 102 -11.36 18.00 0.45
C GLU A 102 -11.85 19.27 1.15
N GLN A 103 -12.45 19.14 2.34
CA GLN A 103 -12.91 20.26 3.15
C GLN A 103 -11.77 21.20 3.58
N CYS A 104 -10.64 20.65 4.05
CA CYS A 104 -9.45 21.44 4.36
C CYS A 104 -8.88 22.18 3.13
N MET A 105 -8.91 21.55 1.96
CA MET A 105 -8.42 22.17 0.72
C MET A 105 -9.35 23.27 0.19
N CYS A 106 -10.66 23.13 0.35
CA CYS A 106 -11.62 24.19 0.00
C CYS A 106 -11.52 25.41 0.93
N GLY A 107 -11.19 25.22 2.20
CA GLY A 107 -11.00 26.31 3.17
C GLY A 107 -9.71 27.13 3.02
N LEU A 108 -8.76 26.69 2.17
CA LEU A 108 -7.54 27.41 1.84
C LEU A 108 -7.67 28.29 0.56
N GLY A 109 -8.87 28.33 -0.03
CA GLY A 109 -9.19 29.06 -1.26
C GLY A 109 -9.87 30.42 -1.06
N GLU A 110 -9.99 30.93 0.17
CA GLU A 110 -10.45 32.28 0.50
C GLU A 110 -9.33 33.14 1.10
#